data_AF-A0A812JYC8-F1
#
_entry.id   AF-A0A812JYC8-F1
#
_cell.length_a   1.000
_cell.length_b   1.000
_cell.length_c   1.000
_cell.angle_alpha   90.00
_cell.angle_beta   90.00
_cell.angle_gamma   90.00
#
_symmetry.space_group_name_H-M   'P 1'
#
loop_
_entity.id
_entity.type
_entity.pdbx_description
1 polymer ?
#
loop_
_entity_poly.entity_id
_entity_poly.type
_entity_poly.pdbx_seq_one_letter_code
_entity_poly.pdbx_strand_id
1 'polypeptide(L)'
;MPPGSAGPREEARHEGQASFLTKASASAPDADTPVGTQFLGAWGAKQGPLTCSDKIAIWASLGLGGHTLSAGVEPLRLSSCTIGRKFSWPHAARALCCRLQNFTPESLQELPRGYGLQHLDLLGCSVKFDEGTYEDGAGADFRDPRCLAWARGDEAPEILDGRTGRLMGGEPSSLCSARLSALGGLWRDQLPE
;
A
#
# COMPACT_ATOMS: atom_id res chain seq x y z
N MET A 1 9.33 38.07 32.22
CA MET A 1 8.53 37.00 31.58
C MET A 1 9.32 35.71 31.71
N PRO A 2 8.78 34.62 32.27
CA PRO A 2 9.47 33.34 32.28
C PRO A 2 9.38 32.69 30.88
N PRO A 3 10.35 31.84 30.48
CA PRO A 3 10.28 31.09 29.24
C PRO A 3 9.11 30.08 29.32
N GLY A 4 8.29 30.05 28.27
CA GLY A 4 7.12 29.18 28.17
C GLY A 4 7.52 27.71 28.17
N SER A 5 6.90 26.93 29.05
CA SER A 5 7.00 25.48 29.08
C SER A 5 6.45 24.90 27.78
N ALA A 6 7.26 24.10 27.08
CA ALA A 6 6.81 23.26 25.99
C ALA A 6 5.62 22.41 26.49
N GLY A 7 4.48 22.56 25.82
CA GLY A 7 3.26 21.86 26.23
C GLY A 7 3.33 20.37 25.84
N PRO A 8 2.52 19.50 26.49
CA PRO A 8 2.50 18.04 26.27
C PRO A 8 2.12 17.61 24.84
N ARG A 9 1.82 18.57 23.93
CA ARG A 9 1.54 18.32 22.51
C ARG A 9 2.80 18.21 21.64
N GLU A 10 3.94 18.74 22.10
CA GLU A 10 5.20 18.76 21.33
C GLU A 10 6.04 17.51 21.61
N GLU A 11 6.07 17.05 22.86
CA GLU A 11 6.69 15.76 23.27
C GLU A 11 6.00 14.56 22.61
N ALA A 12 4.65 14.53 22.58
CA ALA A 12 3.89 13.45 21.95
C ALA A 12 4.13 13.34 20.42
N ARG A 13 4.48 14.44 19.74
CA ARG A 13 4.81 14.43 18.31
C ARG A 13 6.17 13.79 18.04
N HIS A 14 7.14 13.99 18.94
CA HIS A 14 8.47 13.41 18.84
C HIS A 14 8.47 11.91 19.15
N GLU A 15 7.71 11.48 20.17
CA GLU A 15 7.56 10.06 20.51
C GLU A 15 6.88 9.23 19.40
N GLY A 16 5.81 9.75 18.80
CA GLY A 16 5.09 9.06 17.71
C GLY A 16 5.94 8.90 16.44
N GLN A 17 6.79 9.87 16.12
CA GLN A 17 7.71 9.78 14.97
C GLN A 17 8.88 8.82 15.23
N ALA A 18 9.43 8.82 16.46
CA ALA A 18 10.48 7.90 16.85
C ALA A 18 9.99 6.44 16.81
N SER A 19 8.82 6.15 17.38
CA SER A 19 8.15 4.84 17.35
C SER A 19 7.95 4.30 15.92
N PHE A 20 7.52 5.17 14.98
CA PHE A 20 7.30 4.78 13.59
C PHE A 20 8.60 4.49 12.85
N LEU A 21 9.65 5.27 13.10
CA LEU A 21 10.99 5.07 12.51
C LEU A 21 11.67 3.82 13.07
N THR A 22 11.50 3.50 14.36
CA THR A 22 12.02 2.27 14.96
C THR A 22 11.28 1.01 14.47
N LYS A 23 9.97 1.10 14.18
CA LYS A 23 9.23 0.00 13.51
C LYS A 23 9.59 -0.14 12.03
N ALA A 24 9.98 0.95 11.36
CA ALA A 24 10.43 0.93 9.97
C ALA A 24 11.87 0.37 9.83
N SER A 25 12.70 0.47 10.88
CA SER A 25 14.01 -0.17 10.90
C SER A 25 13.88 -1.68 11.11
N ALA A 26 13.90 -2.42 10.00
CA ALA A 26 14.19 -3.84 9.90
C ALA A 26 13.27 -4.80 10.68
N SER A 27 11.99 -4.87 10.32
CA SER A 27 11.19 -6.05 10.64
C SER A 27 11.58 -7.19 9.69
N ALA A 28 12.40 -8.12 10.19
CA ALA A 28 12.50 -9.44 9.58
C ALA A 28 11.12 -10.13 9.64
N PRO A 29 10.79 -11.03 8.70
CA PRO A 29 9.58 -11.83 8.80
C PRO A 29 9.55 -12.57 10.15
N ASP A 30 8.50 -12.36 10.92
CA ASP A 30 8.19 -13.09 12.14
C ASP A 30 7.14 -14.19 11.87
N ALA A 31 6.75 -14.93 12.90
CA ALA A 31 5.77 -16.01 12.79
C ALA A 31 4.35 -15.53 12.41
N ASP A 32 4.08 -14.23 12.54
CA ASP A 32 2.78 -13.63 12.22
C ASP A 32 2.79 -12.89 10.87
N THR A 33 3.95 -12.81 10.22
CA THR A 33 4.09 -12.25 8.88
C THR A 33 3.41 -13.18 7.87
N PRO A 34 2.43 -12.68 7.10
CA PRO A 34 1.72 -13.53 6.15
C PRO A 34 2.63 -14.11 5.07
N VAL A 35 2.35 -15.36 4.68
CA VAL A 35 3.06 -16.03 3.58
C VAL A 35 2.85 -15.24 2.29
N GLY A 36 3.93 -14.95 1.56
CA GLY A 36 3.89 -14.17 0.31
C GLY A 36 4.02 -12.65 0.51
N THR A 37 4.24 -12.18 1.74
CA THR A 37 4.61 -10.78 2.00
C THR A 37 5.85 -10.39 1.20
N GLN A 38 5.76 -9.34 0.38
CA GLN A 38 6.90 -8.82 -0.37
C GLN A 38 7.80 -7.97 0.54
N PHE A 39 9.05 -8.39 0.64
CA PHE A 39 10.11 -7.65 1.34
C PHE A 39 10.96 -6.90 0.33
N LEU A 40 11.40 -5.69 0.69
CA LEU A 40 12.30 -4.93 -0.17
C LEU A 40 13.70 -5.55 -0.07
N GLY A 41 14.12 -6.24 -1.14
CA GLY A 41 15.48 -6.73 -1.30
C GLY A 41 16.29 -5.78 -2.17
N ALA A 42 16.82 -4.71 -1.61
CA ALA A 42 17.79 -3.87 -2.32
C ALA A 42 18.81 -3.26 -1.34
N TRP A 43 20.09 -3.25 -1.73
CA TRP A 43 21.25 -2.64 -1.04
C TRP A 43 21.83 -3.40 0.16
N GLY A 44 22.00 -4.72 0.06
CA GLY A 44 22.83 -5.49 1.01
C GLY A 44 22.25 -5.68 2.42
N ALA A 45 21.06 -5.15 2.71
CA ALA A 45 20.31 -5.41 3.93
C ALA A 45 18.87 -5.81 3.61
N LYS A 46 18.32 -6.78 4.33
CA LYS A 46 16.89 -7.12 4.26
C LYS A 46 16.11 -5.98 4.91
N GLN A 47 15.42 -5.17 4.11
CA GLN A 47 14.48 -4.20 4.62
C GLN A 47 13.11 -4.87 4.79
N GLY A 48 12.29 -4.35 5.71
CA GLY A 48 10.99 -4.91 6.07
C GLY A 48 9.98 -4.94 4.91
N PRO A 49 8.75 -5.41 5.16
CA PRO A 49 7.72 -5.48 4.14
C PRO A 49 7.27 -4.07 3.71
N LEU A 50 6.87 -3.93 2.45
CA LEU A 50 6.31 -2.67 1.97
C LEU A 50 5.00 -2.34 2.69
N THR A 51 4.92 -1.15 3.30
CA THR A 51 3.67 -0.65 3.90
C THR A 51 2.65 -0.32 2.80
N CYS A 52 1.38 -0.17 3.17
CA CYS A 52 0.35 0.27 2.23
C CYS A 52 0.68 1.64 1.61
N SER A 53 1.27 2.56 2.38
CA SER A 53 1.76 3.84 1.86
C SER A 53 2.90 3.70 0.86
N ASP A 54 3.79 2.71 1.03
CA ASP A 54 4.87 2.45 0.05
C ASP A 54 4.30 1.90 -1.25
N LYS A 55 3.36 0.95 -1.16
CA LYS A 55 2.67 0.38 -2.33
C LYS A 55 1.92 1.47 -3.11
N ILE A 56 1.19 2.36 -2.43
CA ILE A 56 0.48 3.47 -3.09
C ILE A 56 1.46 4.45 -3.75
N ALA A 57 2.58 4.78 -3.10
CA ALA A 57 3.60 5.64 -3.71
C ALA A 57 4.22 5.00 -4.96
N ILE A 58 4.46 3.68 -4.95
CA ILE A 58 4.89 2.95 -6.13
C ILE A 58 3.83 3.04 -7.24
N TRP A 59 2.55 2.85 -6.91
CA TRP A 59 1.46 2.97 -7.89
C TRP A 59 1.29 4.38 -8.44
N ALA A 60 1.54 5.41 -7.64
CA ALA A 60 1.52 6.80 -8.09
C ALA A 60 2.60 7.08 -9.15
N SER A 61 3.71 6.32 -9.15
CA SER A 61 4.81 6.48 -10.11
C SER A 61 4.78 5.49 -11.28
N LEU A 62 4.39 4.25 -11.02
CA LEU A 62 4.44 3.14 -11.97
C LEU A 62 3.06 2.69 -12.49
N GLY A 63 1.99 3.24 -11.94
CA GLY A 63 0.62 2.77 -12.18
C GLY A 63 0.24 1.53 -11.36
N LEU A 64 -1.05 1.20 -11.42
CA LEU A 64 -1.70 0.09 -10.72
C LEU A 64 -1.42 -1.27 -11.38
N GLY A 65 -1.07 -1.27 -12.66
CA GLY A 65 -0.75 -2.47 -13.41
C GLY A 65 0.65 -2.96 -13.06
N GLY A 66 0.74 -4.05 -12.30
CA GLY A 66 1.99 -4.81 -12.24
C GLY A 66 2.41 -5.30 -13.64
N HIS A 67 3.60 -5.91 -13.73
CA HIS A 67 4.24 -6.35 -14.98
C HIS A 67 3.31 -7.09 -15.97
N THR A 68 2.31 -7.82 -15.47
CA THR A 68 1.37 -8.58 -16.30
C THR A 68 0.41 -7.69 -17.13
N LEU A 69 -0.04 -6.56 -16.59
CA LEU A 69 -0.99 -5.64 -17.24
C LEU A 69 -0.30 -4.47 -17.96
N SER A 70 0.97 -4.20 -17.65
CA SER A 70 1.74 -3.11 -18.28
C SER A 70 2.21 -3.42 -19.71
N ALA A 71 2.13 -4.68 -20.14
CA ALA A 71 2.49 -5.06 -21.50
C ALA A 71 1.37 -4.66 -22.47
N GLY A 72 1.53 -3.51 -23.14
CA GLY A 72 0.68 -3.08 -24.26
C GLY A 72 -0.34 -1.98 -23.96
N VAL A 73 -0.39 -1.42 -22.74
CA VAL A 73 -1.33 -0.35 -22.37
C VAL A 73 -0.60 0.75 -21.59
N GLU A 74 -1.03 2.02 -21.75
CA GLU A 74 -0.58 3.12 -20.88
C GLU A 74 -0.82 2.78 -19.40
N PRO A 75 0.05 3.20 -18.46
CA PRO A 75 -0.14 2.92 -17.04
C PRO A 75 -1.53 3.33 -16.55
N LEU A 76 -2.26 2.38 -15.95
CA LEU A 76 -3.48 2.69 -15.21
C LEU A 76 -3.09 3.48 -13.96
N ARG A 77 -3.47 4.75 -13.88
CA ARG A 77 -3.05 5.63 -12.78
C ARG A 77 -4.15 5.85 -11.76
N LEU A 78 -3.75 6.00 -10.50
CA LEU A 78 -4.60 6.53 -9.45
C LEU A 78 -4.68 8.05 -9.60
N SER A 79 -5.89 8.61 -9.71
CA SER A 79 -6.09 10.06 -9.73
C SER A 79 -6.27 10.64 -8.32
N SER A 80 -6.91 9.90 -7.42
CA SER A 80 -7.23 10.37 -6.08
C SER A 80 -7.08 9.29 -5.02
N CYS A 81 -6.91 9.70 -3.76
CA CYS A 81 -6.94 8.84 -2.59
C CYS A 81 -7.79 9.50 -1.50
N THR A 82 -8.84 8.80 -1.09
CA THR A 82 -9.76 9.25 -0.04
C THR A 82 -9.43 8.56 1.28
N ILE A 83 -9.13 9.33 2.32
CA ILE A 83 -8.66 8.85 3.61
C ILE A 83 -9.76 9.08 4.65
N GLY A 84 -10.37 7.98 5.10
CA GLY A 84 -11.49 8.02 6.04
C GLY A 84 -11.12 8.40 7.47
N ARG A 85 -9.86 8.17 7.88
CA ARG A 85 -9.36 8.46 9.24
C ARG A 85 -7.91 8.92 9.20
N LYS A 86 -7.53 9.76 10.18
CA LYS A 86 -6.16 10.30 10.33
C LYS A 86 -5.66 11.09 9.11
N PHE A 87 -6.56 11.79 8.43
CA PHE A 87 -6.17 12.63 7.31
C PHE A 87 -5.34 13.82 7.81
N SER A 88 -4.12 13.93 7.27
CA SER A 88 -3.30 15.12 7.35
C SER A 88 -2.66 15.30 6.00
N TRP A 89 -3.08 16.33 5.27
CA TRP A 89 -2.61 16.58 3.91
C TRP A 89 -1.07 16.52 3.77
N PRO A 90 -0.25 17.21 4.58
CA PRO A 90 1.21 17.17 4.39
C PRO A 90 1.83 15.79 4.65
N HIS A 91 1.23 14.99 5.55
CA HIS A 91 1.70 13.63 5.82
C HIS A 91 1.29 12.67 4.70
N ALA A 92 0.03 12.75 4.25
CA ALA A 92 -0.49 11.94 3.16
C ALA A 92 0.22 12.25 1.84
N ALA A 93 0.44 13.52 1.51
CA ALA A 93 1.19 13.93 0.31
C ALA A 93 2.60 13.35 0.31
N ARG A 94 3.34 13.51 1.41
CA ARG A 94 4.68 12.94 1.55
C ARG A 94 4.67 11.42 1.43
N ALA A 95 3.77 10.73 2.14
CA ALA A 95 3.77 9.27 2.21
C ALA A 95 3.28 8.60 0.91
N LEU A 96 2.29 9.17 0.23
CA LEU A 96 1.58 8.53 -0.87
C LEU A 96 2.07 8.95 -2.26
N CYS A 97 2.81 10.05 -2.41
CA CYS A 97 3.36 10.45 -3.71
C CYS A 97 4.63 11.30 -3.62
N CYS A 98 4.62 12.42 -2.89
CA CYS A 98 5.64 13.49 -3.01
C CYS A 98 7.04 13.09 -2.57
N ARG A 99 7.23 12.06 -1.73
CA ARG A 99 8.60 11.57 -1.42
C ARG A 99 9.32 10.98 -2.63
N LEU A 100 8.58 10.64 -3.69
CA LEU A 100 9.12 10.18 -4.97
C LEU A 100 9.16 11.30 -6.02
N GLN A 101 9.05 12.58 -5.66
CA GLN A 101 9.06 13.71 -6.62
C GLN A 101 10.32 13.79 -7.50
N ASN A 102 11.43 13.21 -7.03
CA ASN A 102 12.69 13.16 -7.79
C ASN A 102 12.84 11.86 -8.59
N PHE A 103 11.82 10.99 -8.59
CA PHE A 103 11.83 9.78 -9.41
C PHE A 103 11.69 10.18 -10.88
N THR A 104 12.73 9.85 -11.64
CA THR A 104 12.79 10.04 -13.08
C THR A 104 12.69 8.65 -13.74
N PRO A 105 11.70 8.40 -14.61
CA PRO A 105 11.57 7.13 -15.33
C PRO A 105 12.83 6.76 -16.12
N GLU A 106 13.61 7.76 -16.54
CA GLU A 106 14.89 7.60 -17.22
C GLU A 106 15.93 6.85 -16.37
N SER A 107 15.75 6.79 -15.05
CA SER A 107 16.55 5.95 -14.15
C SER A 107 16.28 4.45 -14.34
N LEU A 108 15.19 4.08 -15.01
CA LEU A 108 14.79 2.71 -15.32
C LEU A 108 14.72 2.56 -16.85
N GLN A 109 15.85 2.19 -17.45
CA GLN A 109 16.07 2.13 -18.91
C GLN A 109 15.06 1.27 -19.70
N GLU A 110 14.25 0.45 -19.01
CA GLU A 110 13.27 -0.47 -19.59
C GLU A 110 11.82 0.03 -19.53
N LEU A 111 11.54 1.18 -18.90
CA LEU A 111 10.16 1.68 -18.81
C LEU A 111 9.71 2.37 -20.11
N PRO A 112 8.55 2.01 -20.68
CA PRO A 112 7.94 2.73 -21.78
C PRO A 112 7.72 4.22 -21.46
N ARG A 113 7.52 5.05 -22.49
CA ARG A 113 7.13 6.46 -22.28
C ARG A 113 5.76 6.53 -21.57
N GLY A 114 5.59 7.52 -20.68
CA GLY A 114 4.34 7.76 -19.96
C GLY A 114 4.34 7.30 -18.49
N TYR A 115 5.39 6.61 -18.03
CA TYR A 115 5.63 6.39 -16.61
C TYR A 115 6.16 7.68 -15.97
N GLY A 116 5.91 7.88 -14.67
CA GLY A 116 6.27 9.09 -13.96
C GLY A 116 5.36 9.33 -12.77
N LEU A 117 5.83 10.14 -11.82
CA LEU A 117 5.05 10.46 -10.64
C LEU A 117 3.78 11.24 -11.02
N GLN A 118 2.62 10.69 -10.66
CA GLN A 118 1.36 11.42 -10.58
C GLN A 118 1.05 11.79 -9.12
N HIS A 119 0.93 13.08 -8.86
CA HIS A 119 0.41 13.54 -7.57
C HIS A 119 -1.08 13.23 -7.47
N LEU A 120 -1.45 12.53 -6.40
CA LEU A 120 -2.83 12.16 -6.11
C LEU A 120 -3.61 13.36 -5.56
N ASP A 121 -4.87 13.48 -5.95
CA ASP A 121 -5.84 14.31 -5.25
C ASP A 121 -6.17 13.66 -3.89
N LEU A 122 -5.73 14.29 -2.81
CA LEU A 122 -5.86 13.75 -1.46
C LEU A 122 -7.08 14.32 -0.74
N LEU A 123 -8.03 13.45 -0.45
CA LEU A 123 -9.33 13.81 0.14
C LEU A 123 -9.45 13.24 1.54
N GLY A 124 -9.93 14.04 2.48
CA GLY A 124 -10.32 13.58 3.81
C GLY A 124 -11.84 13.39 3.89
N CYS A 125 -12.32 12.35 4.55
CA CYS A 125 -13.75 12.17 4.76
C CYS A 125 -14.26 12.95 5.97
N SER A 126 -15.44 13.55 5.83
CA SER A 126 -16.20 14.12 6.94
C SER A 126 -16.88 13.06 7.81
N VAL A 127 -17.15 11.88 7.23
CA VAL A 127 -17.76 10.73 7.90
C VAL A 127 -16.72 9.62 8.03
N LYS A 128 -16.62 9.03 9.22
CA LYS A 128 -15.72 7.89 9.44
C LYS A 128 -16.23 6.66 8.68
N PHE A 129 -15.31 5.89 8.11
CA PHE A 129 -15.66 4.64 7.41
C PHE A 129 -16.00 3.49 8.36
N ASP A 130 -15.60 3.59 9.63
CA ASP A 130 -16.03 2.68 10.68
C ASP A 130 -15.89 3.33 12.07
N GLU A 131 -16.58 2.73 13.03
CA GLU A 131 -16.65 3.16 14.43
C GLU A 131 -15.51 2.59 15.30
N GLY A 132 -14.52 1.94 14.71
CA GLY A 132 -13.40 1.36 15.45
C GLY A 132 -12.62 2.40 16.25
N THR A 133 -12.22 2.02 17.46
CA THR A 133 -11.26 2.79 18.27
C THR A 133 -9.85 2.47 17.80
N TYR A 134 -9.06 3.51 17.53
CA TYR A 134 -7.63 3.31 17.27
C TYR A 134 -6.88 3.25 18.60
N GLU A 135 -6.16 2.15 18.81
CA GLU A 135 -5.22 2.01 19.93
C GLU A 135 -3.82 2.37 19.44
N ASP A 136 -3.12 3.23 20.18
CA ASP A 136 -1.77 3.61 19.80
C ASP A 136 -0.80 2.43 19.93
N GLY A 137 0.07 2.26 18.93
CA GLY A 137 0.94 1.09 18.82
C GLY A 137 0.30 -0.16 18.19
N ALA A 138 -1.02 -0.20 18.00
CA ALA A 138 -1.69 -1.30 17.29
C ALA A 138 -1.32 -1.27 15.80
N GLY A 139 -0.71 -2.38 15.34
CA GLY A 139 -0.35 -2.60 13.93
C GLY A 139 -1.50 -3.20 13.12
N ALA A 140 -1.20 -3.67 11.92
CA ALA A 140 -2.13 -4.52 11.19
C ALA A 140 -2.30 -5.85 11.95
N ASP A 141 -3.53 -6.23 12.28
CA ASP A 141 -3.83 -7.56 12.82
C ASP A 141 -4.32 -8.46 11.69
N PHE A 142 -3.43 -9.34 11.22
CA PHE A 142 -3.75 -10.29 10.15
C PHE A 142 -4.60 -11.49 10.63
N ARG A 143 -4.87 -11.60 11.93
CA ARG A 143 -5.81 -12.59 12.50
C ARG A 143 -7.25 -12.10 12.47
N ASP A 144 -7.47 -10.82 12.16
CA ASP A 144 -8.82 -10.28 12.03
C ASP A 144 -9.55 -11.00 10.87
N PRO A 145 -10.68 -11.67 11.13
CA PRO A 145 -11.40 -12.43 10.11
C PRO A 145 -12.07 -11.53 9.06
N ARG A 146 -11.93 -10.21 9.14
CA ARG A 146 -12.48 -9.23 8.19
C ARG A 146 -11.53 -8.90 7.04
N CYS A 147 -10.79 -9.89 6.54
CA CYS A 147 -10.08 -9.76 5.27
C CYS A 147 -11.00 -10.21 4.13
N LEU A 148 -11.62 -9.25 3.44
CA LEU A 148 -12.62 -9.52 2.41
C LEU A 148 -12.13 -9.03 1.04
N ALA A 149 -12.44 -9.80 0.00
CA ALA A 149 -12.21 -9.42 -1.38
C ALA A 149 -13.50 -9.58 -2.20
N TRP A 150 -13.85 -8.57 -2.99
CA TRP A 150 -15.04 -8.58 -3.83
C TRP A 150 -14.85 -7.64 -5.02
N ALA A 151 -15.33 -8.05 -6.19
CA ALA A 151 -15.40 -7.25 -7.39
C ALA A 151 -16.84 -7.22 -7.94
N ARG A 152 -17.13 -6.20 -8.75
CA ARG A 152 -18.42 -6.09 -9.42
C ARG A 152 -18.67 -7.30 -10.31
N GLY A 153 -19.73 -8.04 -10.01
CA GLY A 153 -20.13 -9.26 -10.72
C GLY A 153 -20.01 -10.51 -9.85
N ASP A 154 -19.28 -10.44 -8.74
CA ASP A 154 -19.21 -11.54 -7.78
C ASP A 154 -20.53 -11.64 -7.00
N GLU A 155 -21.02 -12.86 -6.81
CA GLU A 155 -22.24 -13.14 -6.06
C GLU A 155 -22.08 -12.85 -4.55
N ALA A 156 -20.87 -13.05 -4.01
CA ALA A 156 -20.53 -12.86 -2.61
C ALA A 156 -19.03 -12.53 -2.45
N PRO A 157 -18.62 -11.85 -1.35
CA PRO A 157 -17.21 -11.62 -1.07
C PRO A 157 -16.46 -12.91 -0.72
N GLU A 158 -15.22 -13.00 -1.17
CA GLU A 158 -14.25 -13.96 -0.64
C GLU A 158 -13.84 -13.55 0.78
N ILE A 159 -13.87 -14.52 1.70
CA ILE A 159 -13.38 -14.34 3.08
C ILE A 159 -12.01 -15.00 3.19
N LEU A 160 -10.99 -14.18 3.45
CA LEU A 160 -9.59 -14.56 3.49
C LEU A 160 -9.09 -14.66 4.93
N ASP A 161 -8.22 -15.64 5.17
CA ASP A 161 -7.34 -15.64 6.33
C ASP A 161 -6.11 -14.77 6.02
N GLY A 162 -6.00 -13.64 6.72
CA GLY A 162 -4.95 -12.66 6.50
C GLY A 162 -3.53 -13.19 6.75
N ARG A 163 -3.37 -14.28 7.50
CA ARG A 163 -2.05 -14.90 7.77
C ARG A 163 -1.61 -15.83 6.64
N THR A 164 -2.54 -16.57 6.09
CA THR A 164 -2.24 -17.58 5.07
C THR A 164 -2.42 -17.04 3.65
N GLY A 165 -3.16 -15.94 3.49
CA GLY A 165 -3.55 -15.39 2.18
C GLY A 165 -4.49 -16.29 1.40
N ARG A 166 -5.10 -17.27 2.06
CA ARG A 166 -6.02 -18.25 1.50
C ARG A 166 -7.44 -17.94 1.95
N LEU A 167 -8.42 -18.52 1.28
CA LEU A 167 -9.80 -18.52 1.77
C LEU A 167 -9.85 -19.22 3.14
N MET A 168 -10.85 -18.89 3.96
CA MET A 168 -11.03 -19.54 5.28
C MET A 168 -11.13 -21.09 5.20
N GLY A 169 -11.52 -21.63 4.04
CA GLY A 169 -11.51 -23.08 3.75
C GLY A 169 -10.17 -23.66 3.31
N GLY A 170 -9.11 -22.86 3.18
CA GLY A 170 -7.76 -23.25 2.75
C GLY A 170 -7.50 -23.13 1.25
N GLU A 171 -8.53 -22.89 0.44
CA GLU A 171 -8.40 -22.77 -1.00
C GLU A 171 -7.71 -21.47 -1.44
N PRO A 172 -7.04 -21.44 -2.60
CA PRO A 172 -6.47 -20.21 -3.15
C PRO A 172 -7.54 -19.17 -3.47
N SER A 173 -7.27 -17.90 -3.16
CA SER A 173 -8.11 -16.76 -3.58
C SER A 173 -8.12 -16.58 -5.10
N SER A 174 -9.21 -16.04 -5.67
CA SER A 174 -9.21 -15.58 -7.06
C SER A 174 -8.21 -14.45 -7.32
N LEU A 175 -7.78 -13.73 -6.28
CA LEU A 175 -6.77 -12.67 -6.34
C LEU A 175 -5.33 -13.18 -6.20
N CYS A 176 -5.11 -14.49 -6.04
CA CYS A 176 -3.75 -15.01 -5.92
C CYS A 176 -2.93 -14.75 -7.21
N SER A 177 -1.62 -14.61 -7.06
CA SER A 177 -0.72 -14.27 -8.17
C SER A 177 -0.82 -15.23 -9.35
N ALA A 178 -1.00 -16.53 -9.09
CA ALA A 178 -1.18 -17.54 -10.14
C ALA A 178 -2.44 -17.29 -10.97
N ARG A 179 -3.56 -16.93 -10.33
CA ARG A 179 -4.83 -16.67 -11.02
C ARG A 179 -4.79 -15.35 -11.78
N LEU A 180 -4.25 -14.29 -11.18
CA LEU A 180 -4.07 -13.00 -11.85
C LEU A 180 -3.09 -13.09 -13.03
N SER A 181 -2.04 -13.90 -12.93
CA SER A 181 -1.12 -14.16 -14.03
C SER A 181 -1.81 -14.83 -15.22
N ALA A 182 -2.63 -15.86 -14.97
CA ALA A 182 -3.41 -16.53 -16.00
C ALA A 182 -4.42 -15.57 -16.67
N LEU A 183 -5.12 -14.74 -15.89
CA LEU A 183 -6.04 -13.72 -16.41
C LEU A 183 -5.32 -12.68 -17.26
N GLY A 184 -4.15 -12.21 -16.82
CA GLY A 184 -3.37 -11.25 -17.59
C GLY A 184 -2.82 -11.83 -18.89
N GLY A 185 -2.55 -13.14 -18.95
CA GLY A 185 -2.26 -13.84 -20.21
C GLY A 185 -3.42 -13.75 -21.20
N LEU A 186 -4.62 -14.16 -20.77
CA LEU A 186 -5.83 -14.10 -21.58
C LEU A 186 -6.19 -12.67 -22.04
N TRP A 187 -5.93 -11.67 -21.19
CA TRP A 187 -6.16 -10.26 -21.53
C TRP A 187 -5.23 -9.79 -22.67
N ARG A 188 -3.94 -10.17 -22.61
CA ARG A 188 -2.99 -9.79 -23.66
C ARG A 188 -3.37 -10.37 -25.02
N ASP A 189 -3.90 -11.59 -25.05
CA ASP A 189 -4.35 -12.23 -26.29
C ASP A 189 -5.55 -11.50 -26.94
N GLN A 190 -6.21 -10.58 -26.22
CA GLN A 190 -7.32 -9.78 -26.72
C GLN A 190 -6.92 -8.35 -27.14
N LEU A 191 -5.69 -7.92 -26.85
CA LEU A 191 -5.23 -6.60 -27.27
C LEU A 191 -4.91 -6.60 -28.78
N PRO A 192 -5.28 -5.55 -29.52
CA PRO A 192 -4.86 -5.40 -30.90
C PRO A 192 -3.33 -5.27 -30.99
N GLU A 193 -2.73 -5.87 -32.03
CA GLU A 193 -1.29 -5.77 -32.35
C GLU A 193 -0.84 -4.32 -32.61
#